data_AF-A0A6L4APD4-F1
#
_entry.id   AF-A0A6L4APD4-F1
#
_cell.length_a   1.000
_cell.length_b   1.000
_cell.length_c   1.000
_cell.angle_alpha   90.00
_cell.angle_beta   90.00
_cell.angle_gamma   90.00
#
_symmetry.space_group_name_H-M   'P 1'
#
loop_
_entity.id
_entity.type
_entity.pdbx_description
1 polymer ?
#
loop_
_entity_poly.entity_id
_entity_poly.type
_entity_poly.pdbx_seq_one_letter_code
_entity_poly.pdbx_strand_id
1 'polypeptide(L)'
;MNTAKMVRRISTFISVAALMMALGGCSGKGQNQPAPAAGDLPPLATSIGSFGDLELPVEMKIDQDKTMSINTESFKGGILHYTGRVEINSLKDFIVASMRNNKWKLVGEASYEYTLLAFTKPNRTCMIVLDEGLGGSLGKTHATLYVTADLSAAGNVNPFGESTMQ
;
A
#
# COMPACT_ATOMS: atom_id res chain seq x y z
N MET A 1 36.18 -46.15 22.39
CA MET A 1 36.17 -44.73 21.98
C MET A 1 35.12 -44.02 22.82
N ASN A 2 35.56 -43.17 23.76
CA ASN A 2 34.83 -42.89 25.00
C ASN A 2 33.67 -41.90 24.81
N THR A 3 32.44 -42.42 24.86
CA THR A 3 31.16 -41.70 24.82
C THR A 3 31.07 -40.54 25.82
N ALA A 4 31.70 -40.67 26.99
CA ALA A 4 31.79 -39.62 28.00
C ALA A 4 32.54 -38.35 27.53
N LYS A 5 33.56 -38.49 26.67
CA LYS A 5 34.29 -37.34 26.11
C LYS A 5 33.48 -36.62 25.03
N MET A 6 32.61 -37.36 24.32
CA MET A 6 31.73 -36.83 23.29
C MET A 6 30.58 -36.02 23.91
N VAL A 7 29.94 -36.54 24.96
CA VAL A 7 28.88 -35.84 25.71
C VAL A 7 29.40 -34.56 26.36
N ARG A 8 30.61 -34.59 26.94
CA ARG A 8 31.24 -33.38 27.51
C ARG A 8 31.53 -32.32 26.46
N ARG A 9 32.00 -32.69 25.26
CA ARG A 9 32.24 -31.75 24.15
C ARG A 9 30.94 -31.15 23.63
N ILE A 10 29.90 -31.96 23.46
CA ILE A 10 28.58 -31.50 23.00
C ILE A 10 27.95 -30.56 24.02
N SER A 11 28.02 -30.89 25.32
CA SER A 11 27.52 -30.02 26.40
C SER A 11 28.26 -28.68 26.43
N THR A 12 29.59 -28.67 26.28
CA THR A 12 30.36 -27.40 26.21
C THR A 12 29.99 -26.59 24.98
N PHE A 13 29.78 -27.21 23.81
CA PHE A 13 29.35 -26.52 22.59
C PHE A 13 27.97 -25.89 22.73
N ILE A 14 27.01 -26.58 23.36
CA ILE A 14 25.65 -26.06 23.59
C ILE A 14 25.67 -24.88 24.57
N SER A 15 26.48 -24.94 25.63
CA SER A 15 26.61 -23.83 26.59
C SER A 15 27.24 -22.59 25.97
N VAL A 16 28.23 -22.75 25.07
CA VAL A 16 28.85 -21.62 24.35
C VAL A 16 27.90 -21.01 23.31
N ALA A 17 27.11 -21.84 22.61
CA ALA A 17 26.11 -21.36 21.65
C ALA A 17 24.96 -20.59 22.34
N ALA A 18 24.52 -21.03 23.52
CA ALA A 18 23.51 -20.33 24.30
C ALA A 18 24.01 -18.97 24.83
N LEU A 19 25.30 -18.87 25.19
CA LEU A 19 25.90 -17.62 25.64
C LEU A 19 26.08 -16.59 24.50
N MET A 20 26.30 -17.06 23.27
CA MET A 20 26.38 -16.21 22.07
C MET A 20 25.02 -15.61 21.67
N MET A 21 23.90 -16.30 21.96
CA MET A 21 22.55 -15.77 21.69
C MET A 21 22.10 -14.70 22.69
N ALA A 22 22.68 -14.66 23.89
CA ALA A 22 22.34 -13.66 24.91
C ALA A 22 22.96 -12.27 24.65
N LEU A 23 23.89 -12.15 23.70
CA LEU A 23 24.59 -10.89 23.37
C LEU A 23 24.09 -10.24 22.06
N GLY A 24 23.14 -10.86 21.36
CA GLY A 24 22.46 -10.29 20.17
C GLY A 24 21.27 -9.42 20.56
N GLY A 25 21.47 -8.11 20.59
CA GLY A 25 20.57 -7.13 21.20
C GLY A 25 19.28 -6.76 20.46
N CYS A 26 18.43 -6.04 21.18
CA CYS A 26 17.50 -5.04 20.63
C CYS A 26 17.93 -3.67 21.15
N SER A 27 18.47 -2.83 20.27
CA SER A 27 18.69 -1.41 20.54
C SER A 27 17.35 -0.68 20.34
N GLY A 28 16.52 -0.66 21.38
CA GLY A 28 15.32 0.16 21.44
C GLY A 28 15.67 1.55 21.99
N LYS A 29 15.76 2.54 21.09
CA LYS A 29 16.09 3.93 21.41
C LYS A 29 14.92 4.59 22.16
N GLY A 30 14.88 4.43 23.48
CA GLY A 30 13.96 5.16 24.37
C GLY A 30 14.41 6.61 24.51
N GLN A 31 13.90 7.49 23.64
CA GLN A 31 14.10 8.93 23.78
C GLN A 31 13.05 9.47 24.75
N ASN A 32 13.53 9.81 25.95
CA ASN A 32 12.83 10.66 26.90
C ASN A 32 12.73 12.06 26.27
N GLN A 33 11.52 12.52 25.93
CA GLN A 33 11.30 13.89 25.47
C GLN A 33 10.24 14.54 26.39
N PRO A 34 10.54 15.71 27.00
CA PRO A 34 9.58 16.44 27.83
C PRO A 34 8.40 16.90 26.99
N ALA A 35 7.20 16.83 27.55
CA ALA A 35 6.01 17.39 26.94
C ALA A 35 6.18 18.91 26.72
N PRO A 36 6.04 19.42 25.47
CA PRO A 36 5.75 20.81 25.23
C PRO A 36 4.24 21.04 25.28
N ALA A 37 3.89 22.25 25.68
CA ALA A 37 2.53 22.74 25.83
C ALA A 37 1.69 22.59 24.55
N ALA A 38 0.37 22.51 24.76
CA ALA A 38 -0.66 22.56 23.74
C ALA A 38 -0.36 23.65 22.69
N GLY A 39 -0.20 23.27 21.43
CA GLY A 39 0.00 24.24 20.36
C GLY A 39 0.43 23.70 18.99
N ASP A 40 1.07 22.54 18.90
CA ASP A 40 1.52 22.02 17.60
C ASP A 40 1.39 20.50 17.55
N LEU A 41 0.32 20.04 16.91
CA LEU A 41 0.26 18.69 16.39
C LEU A 41 1.40 18.55 15.36
N PRO A 42 2.28 17.53 15.43
CA PRO A 42 3.07 17.17 14.26
C PRO A 42 2.09 16.96 13.10
N PRO A 43 2.38 17.37 11.86
CA PRO A 43 1.45 17.22 10.75
C PRO A 43 1.04 15.75 10.68
N LEU A 44 -0.18 15.48 11.17
CA LEU A 44 -0.81 14.17 11.18
C LEU A 44 -0.86 13.76 9.73
N ALA A 45 -0.03 12.81 9.32
CA ALA A 45 0.03 12.29 7.96
C ALA A 45 0.10 13.39 6.89
N THR A 46 1.30 13.70 6.41
CA THR A 46 1.49 14.27 5.07
C THR A 46 0.70 13.46 4.05
N SER A 47 -0.55 13.86 3.82
CA SER A 47 -1.52 13.45 2.81
C SER A 47 -1.11 12.24 1.97
N ILE A 48 -1.15 11.05 2.56
CA ILE A 48 -1.41 9.83 1.77
C ILE A 48 -2.91 9.89 1.44
N GLY A 49 -3.26 10.53 0.33
CA GLY A 49 -4.58 10.44 -0.25
C GLY A 49 -5.36 11.76 -0.32
N SER A 50 -5.05 12.60 -1.31
CA SER A 50 -6.05 13.52 -1.86
C SER A 50 -6.91 12.86 -2.94
N PHE A 51 -7.05 11.52 -2.88
CA PHE A 51 -7.87 10.71 -3.78
C PHE A 51 -9.16 10.28 -3.07
N GLY A 52 -9.84 11.23 -2.41
CA GLY A 52 -11.07 10.94 -1.65
C GLY A 52 -12.23 10.38 -2.49
N ASP A 53 -12.07 10.35 -3.81
CA ASP A 53 -12.98 9.75 -4.78
C ASP A 53 -12.62 8.30 -5.16
N LEU A 54 -11.60 7.70 -4.52
CA LEU A 54 -11.23 6.29 -4.61
C LEU A 54 -11.65 5.59 -3.32
N GLU A 55 -12.76 4.86 -3.39
CA GLU A 55 -13.27 4.10 -2.24
C GLU A 55 -12.94 2.62 -2.43
N LEU A 56 -12.59 1.96 -1.31
CA LEU A 56 -12.42 0.52 -1.23
C LEU A 56 -13.27 -0.01 -0.06
N PRO A 57 -13.62 -1.31 -0.07
CA PRO A 57 -14.31 -1.94 1.06
C PRO A 57 -13.52 -1.78 2.37
N VAL A 58 -14.22 -1.75 3.51
CA VAL A 58 -13.61 -1.52 4.84
C VAL A 58 -12.62 -2.61 5.25
N GLU A 59 -12.72 -3.77 4.63
CA GLU A 59 -11.83 -4.91 4.79
C GLU A 59 -10.46 -4.70 4.14
N MET A 60 -10.35 -3.76 3.18
CA MET A 60 -9.11 -3.39 2.53
C MET A 60 -8.40 -2.31 3.33
N LYS A 61 -7.20 -2.64 3.84
CA LYS A 61 -6.37 -1.71 4.61
C LYS A 61 -5.17 -1.26 3.81
N ILE A 62 -4.82 0.01 3.91
CA ILE A 62 -3.64 0.56 3.26
C ILE A 62 -2.36 0.00 3.89
N ASP A 63 -1.43 -0.42 3.06
CA ASP A 63 -0.07 -0.82 3.42
C ASP A 63 0.82 0.42 3.25
N GLN A 64 1.08 1.11 4.36
CA GLN A 64 1.85 2.37 4.36
C GLN A 64 3.30 2.16 3.95
N ASP A 65 3.87 0.99 4.21
CA ASP A 65 5.28 0.69 3.93
C ASP A 65 5.52 0.50 2.42
N LYS A 66 4.49 0.08 1.68
CA LYS A 66 4.54 -0.09 0.22
C LYS A 66 3.94 1.08 -0.55
N THR A 67 3.18 1.92 0.13
CA THR A 67 2.51 3.06 -0.49
C THR A 67 3.48 4.22 -0.68
N MET A 68 3.44 4.83 -1.86
CA MET A 68 4.21 6.02 -2.19
C MET A 68 3.28 7.08 -2.79
N SER A 69 3.42 8.33 -2.37
CA SER A 69 2.70 9.46 -2.97
C SER A 69 3.65 10.57 -3.36
N ILE A 70 3.26 11.33 -4.37
CA ILE A 70 3.93 12.54 -4.81
C ILE A 70 2.90 13.66 -4.89
N ASN A 71 3.26 14.80 -4.32
CA ASN A 71 2.41 15.98 -4.28
C ASN A 71 3.28 17.20 -4.59
N THR A 72 2.98 17.83 -5.71
CA THR A 72 3.62 19.05 -6.20
C THR A 72 2.54 20.06 -6.59
N GLU A 73 2.93 21.27 -6.97
CA GLU A 73 1.98 22.30 -7.38
C GLU A 73 1.19 21.92 -8.64
N SER A 74 1.83 21.25 -9.60
CA SER A 74 1.23 20.89 -10.89
C SER A 74 0.77 19.44 -10.99
N PHE A 75 1.21 18.57 -10.09
CA PHE A 75 0.96 17.13 -10.16
C PHE A 75 0.71 16.51 -8.80
N LYS A 76 -0.30 15.64 -8.74
CA LYS A 76 -0.55 14.74 -7.61
C LYS A 76 -0.65 13.31 -8.12
N GLY A 77 0.03 12.38 -7.46
CA GLY A 77 0.04 11.00 -7.90
C GLY A 77 0.57 10.05 -6.84
N GLY A 78 0.58 8.76 -7.16
CA GLY A 78 1.16 7.77 -6.27
C GLY A 78 0.83 6.34 -6.65
N ILE A 79 1.43 5.43 -5.89
CA ILE A 79 1.14 4.00 -5.89
C ILE A 79 0.60 3.69 -4.50
N LEU A 80 -0.68 3.35 -4.42
CA LEU A 80 -1.33 2.98 -3.16
C LEU A 80 -1.48 1.47 -3.11
N HIS A 81 -0.92 0.86 -2.07
CA HIS A 81 -1.06 -0.57 -1.85
C HIS A 81 -2.09 -0.82 -0.76
N TYR A 82 -3.08 -1.66 -1.06
CA TYR A 82 -4.08 -2.12 -0.12
C TYR A 82 -4.04 -3.64 0.00
N THR A 83 -4.35 -4.13 1.18
CA THR A 83 -4.43 -5.56 1.46
C THR A 83 -5.64 -5.86 2.33
N GLY A 84 -6.39 -6.91 2.00
CA GLY A 84 -7.58 -7.33 2.73
C GLY A 84 -7.91 -8.79 2.55
N ARG A 85 -9.08 -9.19 3.02
CA ARG A 85 -9.66 -10.53 2.80
C ARG A 85 -11.00 -10.35 2.12
N VAL A 86 -10.96 -10.13 0.81
CA VAL A 86 -12.14 -9.92 -0.04
C VAL A 86 -11.96 -10.76 -1.28
N GLU A 87 -12.99 -11.49 -1.69
CA GLU A 87 -12.94 -12.26 -2.93
C GLU A 87 -12.72 -11.32 -4.13
N ILE A 88 -11.86 -11.70 -5.06
CA ILE A 88 -11.33 -10.80 -6.09
C ILE A 88 -12.42 -10.24 -7.02
N ASN A 89 -13.42 -11.04 -7.40
CA ASN A 89 -14.51 -10.59 -8.26
C ASN A 89 -15.43 -9.62 -7.51
N SER A 90 -15.71 -9.88 -6.24
CA SER A 90 -16.49 -9.00 -5.36
C SER A 90 -15.79 -7.65 -5.17
N LEU A 91 -14.47 -7.68 -4.99
CA LEU A 91 -13.65 -6.46 -4.91
C LEU A 91 -13.68 -5.69 -6.24
N LYS A 92 -13.53 -6.39 -7.37
CA LYS A 92 -13.62 -5.79 -8.71
C LYS A 92 -14.96 -5.10 -8.92
N ASP A 93 -16.06 -5.78 -8.64
CA ASP A 93 -17.41 -5.26 -8.84
C ASP A 93 -17.69 -4.05 -7.94
N PHE A 94 -17.22 -4.08 -6.69
CA PHE A 94 -17.28 -2.94 -5.78
C PHE A 94 -16.52 -1.74 -6.35
N ILE A 95 -15.28 -1.94 -6.80
CA ILE A 95 -14.43 -0.89 -7.36
C ILE A 95 -15.08 -0.28 -8.59
N VAL A 96 -15.54 -1.10 -9.55
CA VAL A 96 -16.20 -0.61 -10.76
C VAL A 96 -17.46 0.21 -10.42
N ALA A 97 -18.26 -0.26 -9.46
CA ALA A 97 -19.45 0.46 -9.02
C ALA A 97 -19.13 1.79 -8.33
N SER A 98 -18.19 1.81 -7.36
CA SER A 98 -17.79 3.03 -6.66
C SER A 98 -17.14 4.04 -7.62
N MET A 99 -16.22 3.60 -8.47
CA MET A 99 -15.56 4.44 -9.47
C MET A 99 -16.59 5.10 -10.38
N ARG A 100 -17.58 4.34 -10.88
CA ARG A 100 -18.69 4.89 -11.69
C ARG A 100 -19.52 5.92 -10.92
N ASN A 101 -19.87 5.64 -9.66
CA ASN A 101 -20.61 6.58 -8.81
C ASN A 101 -19.84 7.90 -8.62
N ASN A 102 -18.53 7.78 -8.49
CA ASN A 102 -17.58 8.88 -8.40
C ASN A 102 -17.18 9.47 -9.77
N LYS A 103 -17.93 9.18 -10.85
CA LYS A 103 -17.74 9.75 -12.21
C LYS A 103 -16.42 9.38 -12.89
N TRP A 104 -15.81 8.26 -12.52
CA TRP A 104 -14.75 7.67 -13.31
C TRP A 104 -15.32 6.85 -14.47
N LYS A 105 -14.64 6.89 -15.61
CA LYS A 105 -14.95 6.08 -16.78
C LYS A 105 -14.01 4.88 -16.83
N LEU A 106 -14.54 3.67 -16.87
CA LEU A 106 -13.74 2.47 -17.17
C LEU A 106 -13.34 2.53 -18.65
N VAL A 107 -12.05 2.50 -18.94
CA VAL A 107 -11.49 2.55 -20.30
C VAL A 107 -10.82 1.24 -20.72
N GLY A 108 -10.55 0.34 -19.77
CA GLY A 108 -10.02 -0.99 -20.06
C GLY A 108 -10.11 -1.95 -18.87
N GLU A 109 -10.27 -3.24 -19.18
CA GLU A 109 -10.22 -4.36 -18.24
C GLU A 109 -9.43 -5.49 -18.89
N ALA A 110 -8.53 -6.11 -18.14
CA ALA A 110 -7.81 -7.31 -18.56
C ALA A 110 -7.70 -8.28 -17.38
N SER A 111 -8.01 -9.56 -17.62
CA SER A 111 -8.03 -10.58 -16.56
C SER A 111 -7.28 -11.83 -17.03
N TYR A 112 -6.21 -12.18 -16.33
CA TYR A 112 -5.49 -13.45 -16.48
C TYR A 112 -5.11 -14.00 -15.10
N GLU A 113 -3.84 -13.91 -14.69
CA GLU A 113 -3.41 -14.23 -13.32
C GLU A 113 -3.78 -13.13 -12.31
N TYR A 114 -3.81 -11.89 -12.79
CA TYR A 114 -4.26 -10.71 -12.06
C TYR A 114 -5.31 -9.98 -12.90
N THR A 115 -6.12 -9.17 -12.24
CA THR A 115 -7.11 -8.32 -12.90
C THR A 115 -6.60 -6.88 -12.93
N LEU A 116 -6.48 -6.31 -14.13
CA LEU A 116 -6.13 -4.92 -14.35
C LEU A 116 -7.37 -4.14 -14.78
N LEU A 117 -7.67 -3.06 -14.07
CA LEU A 117 -8.72 -2.11 -14.40
C LEU A 117 -8.10 -0.74 -14.68
N ALA A 118 -8.47 -0.10 -15.78
CA ALA A 118 -8.01 1.23 -16.14
C ALA A 118 -9.19 2.21 -16.19
N PHE A 119 -9.06 3.32 -15.47
CA PHE A 119 -10.08 4.36 -15.34
C PHE A 119 -9.53 5.73 -15.71
N THR A 120 -10.39 6.57 -16.27
CA THR A 120 -10.07 7.98 -16.56
C THR A 120 -11.12 8.94 -16.05
N LYS A 121 -10.65 10.16 -15.81
CA LYS A 121 -11.37 11.42 -15.57
C LYS A 121 -10.63 12.52 -16.35
N PRO A 122 -11.24 13.71 -16.55
CA PRO A 122 -10.69 14.78 -17.38
C PRO A 122 -9.22 15.09 -17.11
N ASN A 123 -8.78 15.06 -15.86
CA ASN A 123 -7.40 15.34 -15.50
C ASN A 123 -6.81 14.29 -14.55
N ARG A 124 -7.39 13.09 -14.51
CA ARG A 124 -6.95 12.01 -13.63
C ARG A 124 -7.01 10.67 -14.32
N THR A 125 -6.04 9.82 -14.02
CA THR A 125 -6.07 8.42 -14.41
C THR A 125 -5.84 7.55 -13.18
N CYS A 126 -6.46 6.39 -13.18
CA CYS A 126 -6.32 5.40 -12.12
C CYS A 126 -6.23 4.02 -12.77
N MET A 127 -5.14 3.32 -12.54
CA MET A 127 -5.00 1.92 -12.93
C MET A 127 -4.94 1.07 -11.66
N ILE A 128 -5.70 0.00 -11.63
CA ILE A 128 -5.86 -0.84 -10.44
C ILE A 128 -5.48 -2.26 -10.84
N VAL A 129 -4.51 -2.83 -10.13
CA VAL A 129 -4.13 -4.23 -10.26
C VAL A 129 -4.64 -4.97 -9.03
N LEU A 130 -5.45 -6.00 -9.27
CA LEU A 130 -5.97 -6.90 -8.25
C LEU A 130 -5.28 -8.26 -8.39
N ASP A 131 -4.74 -8.76 -7.29
CA ASP A 131 -4.09 -10.06 -7.24
C ASP A 131 -4.37 -10.78 -5.92
N GLU A 132 -4.24 -12.11 -5.94
CA GLU A 132 -4.39 -12.96 -4.76
C GLU A 132 -3.01 -13.39 -4.24
N GLY A 133 -2.79 -13.21 -2.94
CA GLY A 133 -1.61 -13.68 -2.26
C GLY A 133 -1.57 -15.20 -2.14
N LEU A 134 -0.38 -15.74 -1.90
CA LEU A 134 -0.15 -17.17 -1.73
C LEU A 134 -1.07 -17.76 -0.63
N GLY A 135 -1.89 -18.74 -1.02
CA GLY A 135 -2.84 -19.39 -0.10
C GLY A 135 -4.24 -19.66 -0.66
N GLY A 136 -4.52 -19.32 -1.93
CA GLY A 136 -5.84 -19.52 -2.55
C GLY A 136 -6.93 -18.79 -1.78
N SER A 137 -8.04 -19.48 -1.45
CA SER A 137 -9.17 -18.89 -0.72
C SER A 137 -8.85 -18.40 0.71
N LEU A 138 -7.69 -18.74 1.26
CA LEU A 138 -7.19 -18.26 2.55
C LEU A 138 -6.18 -17.12 2.41
N GLY A 139 -5.75 -16.84 1.17
CA GLY A 139 -4.82 -15.77 0.82
C GLY A 139 -5.41 -14.39 1.13
N LYS A 140 -4.52 -13.41 1.25
CA LYS A 140 -4.95 -12.01 1.27
C LYS A 140 -5.08 -11.52 -0.16
N THR A 141 -6.04 -10.66 -0.40
CA THR A 141 -6.20 -9.98 -1.69
C THR A 141 -5.45 -8.67 -1.63
N HIS A 142 -4.74 -8.37 -2.70
CA HIS A 142 -3.99 -7.15 -2.86
C HIS A 142 -4.65 -6.28 -3.92
N ALA A 143 -4.71 -4.98 -3.66
CA ALA A 143 -5.11 -3.98 -4.65
C ALA A 143 -4.02 -2.91 -4.72
N THR A 144 -3.40 -2.80 -5.89
CA THR A 144 -2.37 -1.80 -6.16
C THR A 144 -2.94 -0.76 -7.10
N LEU A 145 -3.06 0.47 -6.62
CA LEU A 145 -3.65 1.59 -7.36
C LEU A 145 -2.55 2.54 -7.80
N TYR A 146 -2.39 2.71 -9.10
CA TYR A 146 -1.54 3.71 -9.73
C TYR A 146 -2.42 4.89 -10.10
N VAL A 147 -2.25 6.01 -9.38
CA VAL A 147 -3.13 7.17 -9.54
C VAL A 147 -2.31 8.37 -9.96
N THR A 148 -2.81 9.10 -10.93
CA THR A 148 -2.22 10.37 -11.36
C THR A 148 -3.31 11.42 -11.51
N ALA A 149 -2.97 12.66 -11.20
CA ALA A 149 -3.81 13.82 -11.35
C ALA A 149 -2.94 15.00 -11.79
N ASP A 150 -3.21 15.48 -13.00
CA ASP A 150 -2.60 16.70 -13.53
C ASP A 150 -3.42 17.91 -13.08
N LEU A 151 -2.83 18.74 -12.23
CA LEU A 151 -3.47 19.95 -11.74
C LEU A 151 -3.33 21.13 -12.70
N SER A 152 -2.32 21.10 -13.57
CA SER A 152 -2.11 22.12 -14.60
C SER A 152 -3.13 22.02 -15.74
N ALA A 153 -3.54 20.80 -16.06
CA ALA A 153 -4.55 20.51 -17.08
C ALA A 153 -5.99 20.84 -16.66
N ALA A 154 -6.27 20.99 -15.36
CA ALA A 154 -7.63 21.14 -14.81
C ALA A 154 -8.41 22.35 -15.36
N GLY A 155 -7.72 23.34 -15.94
CA GLY A 155 -8.34 24.53 -16.54
C GLY A 155 -8.72 24.43 -18.02
N ASN A 156 -8.18 23.47 -18.79
CA ASN A 156 -8.27 23.48 -20.28
C ASN A 156 -8.41 22.09 -20.91
N VAL A 157 -9.11 21.15 -20.26
CA VAL A 157 -9.35 19.80 -20.80
C VAL A 157 -10.82 19.46 -20.85
N ASN A 158 -11.22 18.73 -21.90
CA ASN A 158 -12.59 18.25 -22.07
C ASN A 158 -12.90 17.12 -21.07
N PRO A 159 -14.16 16.65 -20.96
CA PRO A 159 -14.54 15.56 -20.05
C PRO A 159 -13.77 14.24 -20.21
N PHE A 160 -12.99 14.09 -21.28
CA PHE A 160 -12.21 12.90 -21.62
C PHE A 160 -10.70 13.11 -21.47
N GLY A 161 -10.26 14.31 -21.08
CA GLY A 161 -8.86 14.64 -20.83
C GLY A 161 -8.03 15.02 -22.04
N GLU A 162 -8.69 15.38 -23.14
CA GLU A 162 -8.01 16.00 -24.27
C GLU A 162 -7.95 17.52 -24.06
N SER A 163 -6.84 18.14 -24.48
CA SER A 163 -6.69 19.60 -24.45
C SER A 163 -7.72 20.28 -25.34
N THR A 164 -8.43 21.29 -24.83
CA THR A 164 -9.41 22.06 -25.60
C THR A 164 -8.81 23.27 -26.33
N MET A 165 -7.48 23.46 -26.29
CA MET A 165 -6.83 24.47 -27.11
C MET A 165 -6.67 23.94 -28.54
N GLN A 166 -7.49 24.46 -29.45
CA GLN A 166 -7.25 24.47 -30.91
C GLN A 166 -6.44 25.70 -31.29
#